data_AF-A0A4U3A183-F1
#
_entry.id   AF-A0A4U3A183-F1
#
_cell.length_a   1.000
_cell.length_b   1.000
_cell.length_c   1.000
_cell.angle_alpha   90.00
_cell.angle_beta   90.00
_cell.angle_gamma   90.00
#
_symmetry.space_group_name_H-M   'P 1'
#
loop_
_entity.id
_entity.type
_entity.pdbx_description
1 polymer ?
#
loop_
_entity_poly.entity_id
_entity_poly.type
_entity_poly.pdbx_seq_one_letter_code
_entity_poly.pdbx_strand_id
1 'polypeptide(L)' 'MHFILNMLGIFVVILIVFLYSPNKRKIKWRPIVILIILELFITWFMLGTKLGSIIINKIASFFSW' A
#
# COMPACT_ATOMS: atom_id res chain seq x y z
N MET A 1 11.84 -14.44 -3.51
CA MET A 1 10.48 -14.15 -2.97
C MET A 1 9.55 -13.99 -4.16
N HIS A 2 8.52 -14.83 -4.28
CA HIS A 2 7.68 -14.92 -5.48
C HIS A 2 6.89 -13.61 -5.68
N PHE A 3 7.40 -12.72 -6.54
CA PHE A 3 6.74 -11.46 -6.92
C PHE A 3 5.27 -11.69 -7.36
N ILE A 4 5.03 -12.81 -8.04
CA ILE A 4 3.71 -13.28 -8.46
C ILE A 4 2.79 -13.49 -7.25
N LEU A 5 3.30 -14.05 -6.15
CA LEU A 5 2.53 -14.31 -4.94
C LEU A 5 2.10 -13.00 -4.24
N ASN A 6 2.99 -12.01 -4.20
CA ASN A 6 2.68 -10.68 -3.65
C ASN A 6 1.60 -9.97 -4.48
N MET A 7 1.69 -10.07 -5.81
CA MET A 7 0.69 -9.48 -6.70
C MET A 7 -0.68 -10.16 -6.56
N LEU A 8 -0.68 -11.48 -6.38
CA LEU A 8 -1.88 -12.27 -6.11
C LEU A 8 -2.51 -11.90 -4.75
N GLY A 9 -1.69 -11.64 -3.73
CA GLY A 9 -2.16 -11.16 -2.42
C GLY A 9 -2.93 -9.84 -2.50
N ILE A 10 -2.40 -8.85 -3.23
CA ILE A 10 -3.07 -7.55 -3.44
C ILE A 10 -4.43 -7.76 -4.13
N PHE A 11 -4.47 -8.63 -5.14
CA PHE A 11 -5.69 -8.94 -5.88
C PHE A 11 -6.76 -9.59 -5.00
N VAL A 12 -6.37 -10.54 -4.15
CA VAL A 12 -7.28 -11.20 -3.20
C VAL A 12 -7.87 -10.22 -2.21
N VAL A 13 -7.07 -9.30 -1.66
CA VAL A 13 -7.55 -8.28 -0.71
C VAL A 13 -8.57 -7.35 -1.37
N ILE A 14 -8.31 -6.88 -2.59
CA ILE A 14 -9.24 -6.03 -3.35
C ILE A 14 -10.56 -6.77 -3.60
N LEU A 15 -10.50 -8.06 -3.95
CA LEU A 15 -11.68 -8.90 -4.15
C LEU A 15 -12.52 -9.03 -2.88
N ILE A 16 -11.90 -9.29 -1.74
CA ILE A 16 -12.59 -9.41 -0.44
C ILE A 16 -13.28 -8.09 -0.08
N VAL A 17 -12.57 -6.96 -0.19
CA VAL A 17 -13.13 -5.62 0.08
C VAL A 17 -14.32 -5.33 -0.85
N PHE A 18 -14.24 -5.72 -2.11
CA PHE A 18 -15.35 -5.56 -3.07
C PHE A 18 -16.54 -6.46 -2.73
N LEU A 19 -16.31 -7.71 -2.30
CA LEU A 19 -17.35 -8.66 -1.91
C LEU A 19 -18.13 -8.19 -0.67
N TYR A 20 -17.43 -7.61 0.32
CA TYR A 20 -18.06 -7.08 1.53
C TYR A 20 -18.59 -5.65 1.40
N SER A 21 -18.35 -4.98 0.28
CA SER A 21 -18.84 -3.62 0.08
C SER A 21 -20.39 -3.59 0.05
N PRO A 22 -21.04 -2.84 0.96
CA PRO A 22 -22.51 -2.81 1.08
C PRO A 22 -23.18 -2.08 -0.10
N ASN A 23 -22.45 -1.25 -0.84
CA ASN A 23 -23.00 -0.53 -1.99
C ASN A 23 -22.06 -0.56 -3.19
N LYS A 24 -21.88 -1.77 -3.75
CA LYS A 24 -20.98 -2.07 -4.87
C LYS A 24 -21.14 -1.12 -6.08
N ARG A 25 -22.35 -0.57 -6.27
CA ARG A 25 -22.69 0.36 -7.37
C ARG A 25 -22.30 1.83 -7.13
N LYS A 26 -22.04 2.23 -5.88
CA LYS A 26 -21.61 3.61 -5.53
C LYS A 26 -20.14 3.70 -5.16
N ILE A 27 -19.35 2.65 -5.41
CA ILE A 27 -17.91 2.66 -5.18
C ILE A 27 -17.28 3.75 -6.05
N LYS A 28 -16.68 4.76 -5.41
CA LYS A 28 -15.90 5.78 -6.09
C LYS A 28 -14.54 5.18 -6.42
N TRP A 29 -14.39 4.67 -7.64
CA TRP A 29 -13.14 4.03 -8.08
C TRP A 29 -11.96 4.99 -8.18
N ARG A 30 -12.20 6.27 -8.52
CA ARG A 30 -11.15 7.30 -8.59
C ARG A 30 -10.29 7.39 -7.31
N PRO A 31 -10.86 7.64 -6.11
CA PRO A 31 -10.06 7.71 -4.90
C PRO A 31 -9.38 6.40 -4.53
N ILE A 32 -10.00 5.24 -4.80
CA ILE A 32 -9.41 3.93 -4.48
C ILE A 32 -8.14 3.70 -5.32
N VAL A 33 -8.22 3.97 -6.63
CA VAL A 33 -7.07 3.83 -7.53
C VAL A 33 -5.98 4.83 -7.16
N ILE A 34 -6.33 6.07 -6.86
CA ILE A 34 -5.37 7.10 -6.41
C ILE A 34 -4.66 6.66 -5.12
N LEU A 35 -5.40 6.12 -4.14
CA LEU A 35 -4.84 5.61 -2.89
C LEU A 35 -3.85 4.47 -3.15
N ILE A 36 -4.22 3.49 -3.98
CA ILE A 36 -3.35 2.35 -4.31
C ILE A 36 -2.07 2.82 -5.01
N ILE A 37 -2.18 3.72 -6.00
CA ILE A 37 -1.01 4.25 -6.71
C ILE A 37 -0.11 5.03 -5.74
N LEU A 38 -0.70 5.87 -4.89
CA LEU A 38 0.04 6.65 -3.91
C LEU A 38 0.74 5.75 -2.88
N GLU A 39 0.08 4.71 -2.39
CA GLU A 39 0.63 3.74 -1.46
C GLU A 39 1.82 2.99 -2.06
N LEU A 40 1.71 2.51 -3.30
CA LEU A 40 2.81 1.87 -4.01
C LEU A 40 3.97 2.85 -4.26
N PHE A 41 3.66 4.09 -4.63
CA PHE A 41 4.67 5.13 -4.85
C PHE A 41 5.42 5.48 -3.56
N ILE A 42 4.69 5.69 -2.45
CA ILE A 42 5.28 5.95 -1.14
C ILE A 42 6.11 4.75 -0.67
N THR A 43 5.60 3.53 -0.80
CA THR A 43 6.31 2.31 -0.39
C THR A 43 7.61 2.16 -1.15
N TRP A 44 7.57 2.32 -2.48
CA TRP A 44 8.76 2.29 -3.32
C TRP A 44 9.74 3.41 -2.97
N PHE A 45 9.25 4.62 -2.72
CA PHE A 45 10.08 5.75 -2.31
C PHE A 45 10.74 5.50 -0.94
N MET A 46 9.98 5.04 0.05
CA MET A 46 10.44 4.83 1.42
C MET A 46 11.40 3.64 1.54
N LEU A 47 11.10 2.52 0.88
CA LEU A 47 11.90 1.28 0.99
C LEU A 47 12.98 1.15 -0.09
N GLY A 48 12.79 1.77 -1.26
CA GLY A 48 13.72 1.66 -2.39
C GLY A 48 14.80 2.74 -2.42
N THR A 49 14.59 3.89 -1.77
CA THR A 49 15.55 5.00 -1.80
C THR A 49 16.36 5.12 -0.51
N LYS A 50 17.62 5.57 -0.63
CA LYS A 50 18.48 5.88 0.53
C LYS A 50 17.87 6.96 1.42
N LEU A 51 17.21 7.96 0.82
CA LEU A 51 16.50 9.02 1.54
C LEU A 51 15.35 8.44 2.38
N GLY A 52 14.56 7.53 1.80
CA GLY A 52 13.49 6.84 2.52
C GLY A 52 14.01 6.06 3.73
N SER A 53 15.12 5.33 3.56
CA SER A 53 15.77 4.62 4.67
C SER A 53 16.26 5.55 5.78
N ILE A 54 16.80 6.73 5.44
CA ILE A 54 17.22 7.73 6.44
C ILE A 54 16.02 8.24 7.24
N ILE A 55 14.90 8.51 6.57
CA ILE A 55 13.66 8.97 7.22
C ILE A 55 13.11 7.87 8.16
N ILE A 56 13.03 6.63 7.68
CA ILE A 56 12.58 5.48 8.47
C ILE A 56 13.46 5.31 9.71
N ASN A 57 14.78 5.35 9.56
CA ASN A 57 15.72 5.18 10.68
C ASN A 57 15.62 6.32 11.70
N LYS A 58 15.41 7.57 11.25
CA LYS A 58 15.15 8.69 12.16
C LYS A 58 13.87 8.48 12.97
N ILE A 59 12.79 8.06 12.32
CA ILE A 59 11.52 7.76 13.00
C ILE A 59 11.71 6.58 13.96
N ALA A 60 12.37 5.51 13.53
CA ALA A 60 12.66 4.35 14.37
C ALA A 60 13.47 4.73 15.61
N SER A 61 14.46 5.62 15.45
CA SER A 61 15.28 6.10 16.58
C SER A 61 14.50 6.91 17.62
N PHE A 62 13.40 7.56 17.21
CA PHE A 62 12.52 8.26 18.14
C PHE A 62 11.72 7.29 19.03
N PHE A 63 11.31 6.14 18.48
CA PHE A 63 10.57 5.11 19.22
C PHE A 63 11.47 4.14 19.99
N SER A 64 12.77 4.09 19.68
CA SER A 64 13.75 3.24 20.37
C SER A 64 14.41 3.91 21.58
N TRP A 65 13.92 5.07 22.00
CA TRP A 65 14.29 5.77 23.23
C TRP A 65 13.32 5.38 24.35
#